data_AF-A0A920PNI8-F1
#
_entry.id   AF-A0A920PNI8-F1
#
_cell.length_a   1.000
_cell.length_b   1.000
_cell.length_c   1.000
_cell.angle_alpha   90.00
_cell.angle_beta   90.00
_cell.angle_gamma   90.00
#
_symmetry.space_group_name_H-M   'P 1'
#
loop_
_entity.id
_entity.type
_entity.pdbx_description
1 polymer ?
#
loop_
_entity_poly.entity_id
_entity_poly.type
_entity_poly.pdbx_seq_one_letter_code
_entity_poly.pdbx_strand_id
1 'polypeptide(L)' 'MLLARALREKGITRVFTLSGGFCNPALEGLMECDMSVINTPHEQIAGHLADANTRSRESPQFVW' A
#
# COMPACT_ATOMS: atom_id res chain seq x y z
N MET A 1 -7.95 -10.60 -3.88
CA MET A 1 -8.62 -9.39 -4.40
C MET A 1 -9.47 -8.59 -3.42
N LEU A 2 -10.23 -9.19 -2.47
CA LEU A 2 -11.15 -8.44 -1.60
C LEU A 2 -10.50 -7.26 -0.88
N LEU A 3 -9.31 -7.46 -0.31
CA LEU A 3 -8.52 -6.40 0.32
C LEU A 3 -8.26 -5.22 -0.62
N ALA A 4 -7.68 -5.49 -1.79
CA ALA A 4 -7.33 -4.44 -2.76
C ALA A 4 -8.56 -3.65 -3.21
N ARG A 5 -9.68 -4.33 -3.43
CA ARG A 5 -10.97 -3.69 -3.74
C ARG A 5 -11.46 -2.80 -2.60
N ALA A 6 -11.44 -3.31 -1.36
CA ALA A 6 -11.84 -2.55 -0.19
C ALA A 6 -10.94 -1.32 0.04
N LEU A 7 -9.64 -1.41 -0.22
CA LEU A 7 -8.72 -0.27 -0.14
C LEU A 7 -9.03 0.76 -1.23
N ARG A 8 -9.27 0.31 -2.48
CA ARG A 8 -9.65 1.19 -3.60
C ARG A 8 -10.97 1.92 -3.34
N GLU A 9 -11.97 1.25 -2.78
CA GLU A 9 -13.24 1.86 -2.37
C GLU A 9 -13.05 2.97 -1.33
N LYS A 10 -12.00 2.88 -0.49
CA LYS A 10 -11.62 3.95 0.45
C LYS A 10 -10.73 5.03 -0.16
N GLY A 11 -10.54 5.04 -1.48
CA GLY A 11 -9.72 6.01 -2.19
C GLY A 11 -8.21 5.78 -2.06
N ILE A 12 -7.78 4.64 -1.50
CA ILE A 12 -6.37 4.30 -1.40
C ILE A 12 -5.91 3.79 -2.77
N THR A 13 -4.91 4.43 -3.33
CA THR A 13 -4.33 4.09 -4.65
C THR A 13 -2.86 3.71 -4.57
N ARG A 14 -2.25 3.86 -3.39
CA ARG A 14 -0.83 3.58 -3.14
C ARG A 14 -0.65 2.85 -1.81
N VAL A 15 0.25 1.87 -1.83
CA VAL A 15 0.61 1.02 -0.70
C VAL A 15 2.12 1.04 -0.54
N PHE A 16 2.59 1.28 0.68
CA PHE A 16 3.98 1.12 1.07
C PHE A 16 4.13 -0.17 1.85
N THR A 17 5.15 -0.97 1.55
CA THR A 17 5.31 -2.28 2.19
C THR A 17 6.75 -2.70 2.34
N LEU A 18 7.03 -3.64 3.25
CA LEU A 18 8.20 -4.51 3.16
C LEU A 18 7.73 -5.88 2.64
N SER A 19 7.84 -6.09 1.33
CA SER A 19 7.39 -7.33 0.70
C SER A 19 8.30 -8.49 1.07
N GLY A 20 7.81 -9.40 1.92
CA GLY A 20 8.34 -10.76 2.09
C GLY A 20 7.44 -11.80 1.40
N GLY A 21 7.96 -12.99 1.09
CA GLY A 21 7.27 -14.01 0.27
C GLY A 21 5.88 -14.48 0.75
N PHE A 22 5.53 -14.21 2.01
CA PHE A 22 4.21 -14.52 2.57
C PHE A 22 3.08 -13.60 2.06
N CYS A 23 3.41 -12.43 1.51
CA CYS A 23 2.42 -11.41 1.15
C CYS A 23 2.04 -11.41 -0.34
N ASN A 24 2.56 -12.36 -1.14
CA ASN A 24 2.37 -12.40 -2.60
C ASN A 24 0.90 -12.38 -3.06
N PRO A 25 -0.05 -13.13 -2.45
CA PRO A 25 -1.45 -13.07 -2.88
C PRO A 25 -2.12 -11.70 -2.65
N ALA A 26 -1.66 -10.96 -1.64
CA ALA A 26 -2.12 -9.60 -1.39
C ALA A 26 -1.53 -8.63 -2.44
N LEU A 27 -0.23 -8.76 -2.73
CA LEU A 27 0.47 -7.97 -3.76
C LEU A 27 -0.12 -8.20 -5.16
N GLU A 28 -0.40 -9.44 -5.53
CA GLU A 28 -1.09 -9.79 -6.77
C GLU A 28 -2.45 -9.11 -6.86
N GLY A 29 -3.24 -9.17 -5.77
CA GLY A 29 -4.53 -8.48 -5.73
C GLY A 29 -4.43 -6.96 -5.85
N LEU A 30 -3.37 -6.35 -5.29
CA LEU A 30 -3.10 -4.91 -5.43
C LEU A 30 -2.72 -4.56 -6.88
N MET A 31 -1.91 -5.38 -7.52
CA MET A 31 -1.52 -5.23 -8.94
C MET A 31 -2.74 -5.33 -9.86
N GLU A 32 -3.61 -6.33 -9.66
CA GLU A 32 -4.84 -6.47 -10.44
C GLU A 32 -5.82 -5.28 -10.25
N CYS A 33 -5.72 -4.57 -9.13
CA CYS A 33 -6.49 -3.36 -8.85
C CYS A 33 -5.76 -2.07 -9.25
N ASP A 34 -4.69 -2.16 -10.04
CA ASP A 34 -3.89 -1.00 -10.50
C ASP A 34 -3.41 -0.10 -9.35
N MET A 35 -3.14 -0.70 -8.19
CA MET A 35 -2.64 0.03 -7.02
C MET A 35 -1.12 0.12 -7.09
N SER A 36 -0.60 1.33 -6.85
CA SER A 36 0.84 1.57 -6.81
C SER A 36 1.45 0.94 -5.56
N VAL A 37 2.23 -0.11 -5.73
CA VAL A 37 2.96 -0.77 -4.62
C VAL A 37 4.39 -0.28 -4.59
N ILE A 38 4.84 0.23 -3.45
CA ILE A 38 6.21 0.67 -3.20
C ILE A 38 6.83 -0.20 -2.13
N ASN A 39 7.77 -1.05 -2.55
CA ASN A 39 8.56 -1.83 -1.62
C ASN A 39 9.62 -0.94 -0.96
N THR A 40 9.79 -1.09 0.35
CA THR A 40 10.71 -0.34 1.19
C THR A 40 11.64 -1.34 1.88
N PRO A 41 12.87 -0.96 2.27
CA PRO A 41 13.82 -1.91 2.85
C PRO A 41 13.56 -2.20 4.33
N HIS A 42 12.60 -1.50 4.96
CA HIS A 42 12.24 -1.67 6.36
C HIS A 42 10.85 -1.06 6.64
N GLU A 43 10.05 -1.68 7.49
CA GLU A 43 8.68 -1.26 7.83
C GLU A 43 8.64 0.16 8.40
N GLN A 44 9.66 0.54 9.19
CA GLN A 44 9.81 1.91 9.69
C GLN A 44 9.87 2.95 8.55
N ILE A 45 10.49 2.62 7.42
CA ILE A 45 10.55 3.53 6.27
C ILE A 45 9.18 3.59 5.58
N ALA A 46 8.48 2.47 5.44
CA ALA A 46 7.11 2.45 4.93
C ALA A 46 6.18 3.34 5.78
N GLY A 47 6.28 3.25 7.11
CA GLY A 47 5.53 4.07 8.05
C GLY A 47 5.76 5.57 7.84
N HIS A 48 7.03 5.99 7.80
CA HIS A 48 7.37 7.40 7.58
C HIS A 48 6.90 7.91 6.21
N LEU A 49 7.05 7.11 5.15
CA LEU A 49 6.59 7.48 3.81
C LEU A 49 5.08 7.62 3.73
N ALA A 50 4.33 6.73 4.38
CA ALA A 50 2.87 6.77 4.42
C ALA A 50 2.35 8.00 5.20
N ASP A 51 2.93 8.30 6.36
CA ASP A 51 2.54 9.48 7.15
C ASP A 51 2.80 10.79 6.37
N ALA A 52 4.00 10.92 5.79
CA ALA A 52 4.36 12.08 4.98
C ALA A 52 3.44 12.23 3.75
N ASN A 53 3.12 11.13 3.05
CA ASN A 53 2.25 11.18 1.88
C ASN A 53 0.79 11.51 2.24
N THR A 54 0.28 10.99 3.35
CA THR A 54 -1.09 11.29 3.81
C THR A 54 -1.26 12.78 4.08
N ARG A 55 -0.25 13.40 4.70
CA ARG A 55 -0.22 14.85 4.96
C ARG A 55 -0.09 15.70 3.69
N SER A 56 0.63 15.21 2.68
CA SER A 56 0.89 15.98 1.45
C SER A 56 -0.19 15.84 0.36
N ARG A 57 -0.91 14.71 0.32
CA ARG A 57 -1.87 14.40 -0.77
C ARG A 57 -3.34 14.42 -0.34
N GLU A 58 -3.60 14.66 0.95
CA GLU A 58 -4.94 14.52 1.56
C GLU A 58 -5.65 13.20 1.21
N SER A 59 -4.87 12.16 0.90
CA SER A 59 -5.35 10.86 0.46
C SER A 59 -4.81 9.80 1.40
N PRO A 60 -5.66 8.91 1.95
CA PRO A 60 -5.24 7.87 2.88
C PRO A 60 -4.21 6.94 2.21
N GLN A 61 -3.17 6.59 2.96
CA GLN A 61 -2.12 5.65 2.55
C GLN A 61 -2.19 4.39 3.40
N PHE A 62 -1.86 3.24 2.81
CA PHE A 62 -1.83 1.97 3.52
C PHE A 62 -0.38 1.49 3.70
N VAL A 63 -0.05 1.03 4.91
CA VAL A 63 1.20 0.35 5.22
C VAL A 63 0.90 -1.11 5.45
N TRP A 64 1.58 -1.98 4.69
CA TRP A 64 1.58 -3.43 4.88
C TRP A 64 2.93 -3.90 5.37
#